data_AF-A0A926WBB5-F1
#
_entry.id   AF-A0A926WBB5-F1
#
_cell.length_a   1.000
_cell.length_b   1.000
_cell.length_c   1.000
_cell.angle_alpha   90.00
_cell.angle_beta   90.00
_cell.angle_gamma   90.00
#
_symmetry.space_group_name_H-M   'P 1'
#
loop_
_entity.id
_entity.type
_entity.pdbx_description
1 polymer ?
#
loop_
_entity_poly.entity_id
_entity_poly.type
_entity_poly.pdbx_seq_one_letter_code
_entity_poly.pdbx_strand_id
1 'polypeptide(L)'
;MTWGKLLQPDLILGETVVGITPDLIQRQGLRGIVLDVDETLVPLRLAETTPEVCAWLEQLKSSTDIWLVSNNLNEPRIQRIAAFLSVPYISGAGKPSRRKLRQAIAAMNLPVNQIAMVGDRLFTDVLVGNRLGMFTILVEPMLIPGESVKDHPIRTLEVWLTQLLGVPFQSRP
;
A
#
# COMPACT_ATOMS: atom_id res chain seq x y z
N MET A 1 15.37 -4.20 -16.66
CA MET A 1 15.23 -3.31 -15.49
C MET A 1 16.27 -3.73 -14.46
N THR A 2 16.99 -2.78 -13.88
CA THR A 2 17.90 -3.04 -12.75
C THR A 2 17.09 -3.18 -11.45
N TRP A 3 17.63 -3.90 -10.47
CA TRP A 3 16.97 -4.10 -9.16
C TRP A 3 16.66 -2.77 -8.45
N GLY A 4 17.54 -1.77 -8.55
CA GLY A 4 17.30 -0.43 -7.99
C GLY A 4 16.05 0.24 -8.55
N LYS A 5 15.76 0.08 -9.86
CA LYS A 5 14.56 0.66 -10.47
C LYS A 5 13.27 -0.02 -9.98
N LEU A 6 13.32 -1.30 -9.60
CA LEU A 6 12.15 -2.02 -9.11
C LEU A 6 11.78 -1.67 -7.66
N LEU A 7 12.71 -1.11 -6.89
CA LEU A 7 12.49 -0.68 -5.52
C LEU A 7 12.26 0.83 -5.40
N GLN A 8 12.29 1.56 -6.51
CA GLN A 8 12.01 2.98 -6.50
C GLN A 8 10.48 3.18 -6.60
N PRO A 9 9.84 3.78 -5.58
CA PRO A 9 8.44 4.17 -5.70
C PRO A 9 8.29 5.34 -6.67
N ASP A 10 7.16 5.41 -7.35
CA ASP A 10 6.80 6.58 -8.19
C ASP A 10 6.46 7.80 -7.33
N LEU A 11 5.86 7.57 -6.15
CA LEU A 11 5.54 8.60 -5.17
C LEU A 11 5.85 8.13 -3.75
N ILE A 12 6.57 8.96 -2.99
CA ILE A 12 6.70 8.84 -1.53
C ILE A 12 5.79 9.91 -0.94
N LEU A 13 4.76 9.49 -0.20
CA LEU A 13 3.76 10.41 0.35
C LEU A 13 4.32 11.23 1.53
N GLY A 14 5.12 10.60 2.39
CA GLY A 14 5.63 11.21 3.63
C GLY A 14 4.59 11.32 4.76
N GLU A 15 3.41 10.75 4.56
CA GLU A 15 2.29 10.67 5.49
C GLU A 15 1.71 9.25 5.47
N THR A 16 0.79 8.94 6.38
CA THR A 16 0.02 7.68 6.34
C THR A 16 -0.96 7.69 5.17
N VAL A 17 -1.58 6.53 4.91
CA VAL A 17 -2.46 6.33 3.74
C VAL A 17 -3.59 7.38 3.62
N VAL A 18 -4.07 7.93 4.73
CA VAL A 18 -5.17 8.91 4.74
C VAL A 18 -4.81 10.25 4.07
N GLY A 19 -3.52 10.52 3.84
CA GLY A 19 -3.05 11.68 3.06
C GLY A 19 -3.32 11.57 1.56
N ILE A 20 -3.72 10.41 1.04
CA ILE A 20 -4.08 10.22 -0.37
C ILE A 20 -5.46 10.85 -0.63
N THR A 21 -5.49 11.97 -1.36
CA THR A 21 -6.75 12.67 -1.69
C THR A 21 -7.29 12.29 -3.07
N PRO A 22 -8.60 12.49 -3.34
CA PRO A 22 -9.16 12.35 -4.68
C PRO A 22 -8.42 13.20 -5.74
N ASP A 23 -8.01 14.41 -5.38
CA ASP A 23 -7.23 15.29 -6.27
C ASP A 23 -5.88 14.68 -6.64
N LEU A 24 -5.20 14.02 -5.69
CA LEU A 24 -3.93 13.34 -5.96
C LEU A 24 -4.13 12.19 -6.95
N ILE A 25 -5.15 11.37 -6.74
CA ILE A 25 -5.51 10.26 -7.63
C ILE A 25 -5.78 10.79 -9.04
N GLN A 26 -6.60 11.84 -9.16
CA GLN A 26 -6.97 12.43 -10.44
C GLN A 26 -5.75 13.03 -11.17
N ARG A 27 -4.88 13.77 -10.46
CA ARG A 27 -3.67 14.38 -11.04
C ARG A 27 -2.71 13.34 -11.59
N GLN A 28 -2.64 12.17 -10.97
CA GLN A 28 -1.80 11.05 -11.45
C GLN A 28 -2.50 10.19 -12.52
N GLY A 29 -3.75 10.51 -12.89
CA GLY A 29 -4.53 9.75 -13.86
C GLY A 29 -4.92 8.35 -13.38
N LEU A 30 -4.95 8.15 -12.06
CA LEU A 30 -5.28 6.88 -11.43
C LEU A 30 -6.80 6.69 -11.39
N ARG A 31 -7.24 5.44 -11.54
CA ARG A 31 -8.65 5.02 -11.49
C ARG A 31 -8.86 3.80 -10.61
N GLY A 32 -7.80 3.10 -10.24
CA GLY A 32 -7.83 1.96 -9.33
C GLY A 32 -6.73 2.02 -8.29
N ILE A 33 -7.00 1.50 -7.10
CA ILE A 33 -6.04 1.37 -6.00
C ILE A 33 -6.08 -0.07 -5.49
N VAL A 34 -4.92 -0.71 -5.50
CA VAL A 34 -4.63 -1.94 -4.76
C VAL A 34 -3.92 -1.53 -3.48
N LEU A 35 -4.57 -1.75 -2.34
CA LEU A 35 -4.17 -1.23 -1.05
C LEU A 35 -3.71 -2.36 -0.13
N ASP A 36 -2.51 -2.23 0.43
CA ASP A 36 -2.06 -3.08 1.53
C ASP A 36 -2.84 -2.81 2.83
N VAL A 37 -2.89 -3.80 3.71
CA VAL A 37 -3.74 -3.76 4.91
C VAL A 37 -2.93 -3.52 6.18
N ASP A 38 -2.04 -4.45 6.54
CA ASP A 38 -1.38 -4.43 7.84
C ASP A 38 -0.22 -3.44 7.82
N GLU A 39 -0.15 -2.55 8.83
CA GLU A 39 0.81 -1.43 8.89
C GLU A 39 0.62 -0.39 7.78
N THR A 40 -0.24 -0.59 6.77
CA THR A 40 -0.63 0.45 5.81
C THR A 40 -1.96 1.11 6.19
N LEU A 41 -3.02 0.30 6.32
CA LEU A 41 -4.40 0.73 6.54
C LEU A 41 -4.85 0.57 7.98
N VAL A 42 -4.36 -0.49 8.64
CA VAL A 42 -4.68 -0.82 10.04
C VAL A 42 -3.40 -1.28 10.72
N PRO A 43 -3.07 -0.77 11.92
CA PRO A 43 -1.95 -1.30 12.69
C PRO A 43 -2.09 -2.80 12.91
N LEU A 44 -0.99 -3.55 12.82
CA LEU A 44 -1.01 -5.01 12.83
C LEU A 44 -1.70 -5.61 14.06
N ARG A 45 -1.58 -4.96 15.23
CA ARG A 45 -2.19 -5.46 16.49
C ARG A 45 -3.63 -5.00 16.71
N LEU A 46 -4.16 -4.08 15.90
CA LEU A 46 -5.55 -3.63 16.02
C LEU A 46 -6.46 -4.46 15.13
N ALA A 47 -7.62 -4.88 15.65
CA ALA A 47 -8.54 -5.78 14.95
C ALA A 47 -9.45 -5.07 13.93
N GLU A 48 -9.61 -3.75 14.08
CA GLU A 48 -10.56 -2.93 13.35
C GLU A 48 -9.89 -1.65 12.86
N THR A 49 -10.46 -1.07 11.81
CA THR A 49 -10.03 0.21 11.25
C THR A 49 -10.60 1.38 12.07
N THR A 50 -10.06 2.58 11.88
CA THR A 50 -10.54 3.79 12.55
C THR A 50 -11.68 4.45 11.76
N PRO A 51 -12.54 5.26 12.41
CA PRO A 51 -13.56 6.06 11.70
C PRO A 51 -12.97 7.00 10.64
N GLU A 52 -11.77 7.52 10.90
CA GLU A 52 -11.02 8.37 9.96
C GLU A 52 -10.71 7.63 8.66
N VAL A 53 -10.16 6.41 8.76
CA VAL A 53 -9.86 5.58 7.60
C VAL A 53 -11.13 5.23 6.82
N CYS A 54 -12.24 4.96 7.51
CA CYS A 54 -13.51 4.71 6.83
C CYS A 54 -13.99 5.93 6.04
N ALA A 55 -14.00 7.11 6.67
CA ALA A 55 -14.41 8.34 6.00
C ALA A 55 -13.52 8.66 4.81
N TRP A 56 -12.21 8.50 4.96
CA TRP A 56 -11.22 8.64 3.88
C TRP A 56 -11.52 7.69 2.72
N LEU A 57 -11.70 6.40 3.00
CA LEU A 57 -11.90 5.40 1.95
C LEU A 57 -13.24 5.59 1.22
N GLU A 58 -14.29 5.99 1.92
CA GLU A 58 -15.58 6.35 1.31
C GLU A 58 -15.48 7.55 0.35
N GLN A 59 -14.65 8.55 0.68
CA GLN A 59 -14.41 9.67 -0.23
C GLN A 59 -13.77 9.18 -1.54
N LEU A 60 -12.80 8.27 -1.46
CA LEU A 60 -12.10 7.74 -2.63
C LEU A 60 -12.97 6.84 -3.51
N LYS A 61 -13.80 5.99 -2.89
CA LYS A 61 -14.68 5.02 -3.60
C LYS A 61 -15.60 5.64 -4.64
N SER A 62 -15.99 6.90 -4.46
CA SER A 62 -16.87 7.61 -5.40
C SER A 62 -16.30 7.71 -6.81
N SER A 63 -14.97 7.66 -6.96
CA SER A 63 -14.26 7.87 -8.23
C SER A 63 -13.14 6.87 -8.51
N THR A 64 -12.94 5.88 -7.63
CA THR A 64 -11.78 4.99 -7.69
C THR A 64 -12.17 3.58 -7.26
N ASP A 65 -11.82 2.58 -8.06
CA ASP A 65 -12.00 1.17 -7.70
C ASP A 65 -10.92 0.76 -6.68
N ILE A 66 -11.32 0.15 -5.57
CA ILE A 66 -10.42 -0.15 -4.44
C ILE A 66 -10.46 -1.64 -4.13
N TRP A 67 -9.29 -2.26 -4.08
CA TRP A 67 -9.09 -3.63 -3.64
C TRP A 67 -8.11 -3.70 -2.48
N LEU A 68 -8.40 -4.54 -1.48
CA LEU A 68 -7.44 -4.83 -0.41
C LEU A 68 -6.59 -6.04 -0.75
N VAL A 69 -5.29 -5.98 -0.48
CA VAL A 69 -4.36 -7.08 -0.74
C VAL A 69 -3.35 -7.19 0.40
N SER A 70 -3.43 -8.27 1.18
CA SER A 70 -2.55 -8.50 2.32
C SER A 70 -1.70 -9.76 2.16
N ASN A 71 -0.47 -9.73 2.66
CA ASN A 71 0.36 -10.92 2.86
C ASN A 71 -0.06 -11.77 4.06
N ASN A 72 -0.94 -11.24 4.92
CA ASN A 72 -1.43 -11.92 6.10
C ASN A 72 -2.26 -13.15 5.72
N LEU A 73 -1.92 -14.29 6.34
CA LEU A 73 -2.61 -15.57 6.15
C LEU A 73 -3.85 -15.70 7.05
N ASN A 74 -4.02 -14.79 8.02
CA ASN A 74 -5.23 -14.72 8.84
C ASN A 74 -6.39 -14.14 8.01
N GLU A 75 -7.00 -14.99 7.20
CA GLU A 75 -8.13 -14.62 6.35
C GLU A 75 -9.30 -14.00 7.13
N PRO A 76 -9.73 -14.51 8.31
CA PRO A 76 -10.81 -13.88 9.09
C PRO A 76 -10.54 -12.40 9.44
N ARG A 77 -9.28 -12.03 9.70
CA ARG A 77 -8.90 -10.63 9.95
C ARG A 77 -9.12 -9.77 8.71
N ILE A 78 -8.55 -10.20 7.58
CA ILE A 78 -8.62 -9.43 6.33
C ILE A 78 -10.06 -9.35 5.83
N GLN A 79 -10.81 -10.44 5.91
CA GLN A 79 -12.23 -10.49 5.57
C GLN A 79 -13.05 -9.51 6.41
N ARG A 80 -12.81 -9.43 7.73
CA ARG A 80 -13.52 -8.49 8.60
C ARG A 80 -13.28 -7.04 8.20
N ILE A 81 -12.01 -6.69 7.96
CA ILE A 81 -11.62 -5.33 7.53
C ILE A 81 -12.26 -5.01 6.17
N ALA A 82 -12.16 -5.92 5.21
CA ALA A 82 -12.73 -5.77 3.87
C ALA A 82 -14.26 -5.64 3.89
N ALA A 83 -14.94 -6.45 4.70
CA ALA A 83 -16.39 -6.39 4.87
C ALA A 83 -16.82 -5.07 5.51
N PHE A 84 -16.12 -4.62 6.55
CA PHE A 84 -16.41 -3.34 7.20
C PHE A 84 -16.23 -2.16 6.24
N LEU A 85 -15.18 -2.23 5.42
CA LEU A 85 -14.90 -1.24 4.39
C LEU A 85 -15.66 -1.53 3.09
N SER A 86 -16.52 -2.54 3.00
CA SER A 86 -17.27 -2.91 1.80
C SER A 86 -16.45 -2.87 0.50
N VAL A 87 -15.28 -3.53 0.51
CA VAL A 87 -14.35 -3.63 -0.64
C VAL A 87 -13.93 -5.09 -0.88
N PRO A 88 -13.67 -5.46 -2.14
CA PRO A 88 -13.09 -6.77 -2.45
C PRO A 88 -11.67 -6.91 -1.88
N TYR A 89 -11.25 -8.16 -1.61
CA TYR A 89 -9.95 -8.42 -1.03
C TYR A 89 -9.26 -9.70 -1.52
N ILE A 90 -7.95 -9.76 -1.31
CA ILE A 90 -7.11 -10.95 -1.44
C ILE A 90 -6.26 -11.10 -0.17
N SER A 91 -6.44 -12.21 0.55
CA SER A 91 -5.58 -12.62 1.67
C SER A 91 -4.43 -13.53 1.20
N GLY A 92 -3.36 -13.59 1.99
CA GLY A 92 -2.18 -14.40 1.69
C GLY A 92 -1.62 -14.16 0.28
N ALA A 93 -1.54 -12.90 -0.14
CA ALA A 93 -1.21 -12.49 -1.50
C ALA A 93 0.16 -13.00 -1.98
N GLY A 94 1.10 -13.18 -1.04
CA GLY A 94 2.45 -13.69 -1.32
C GLY A 94 3.35 -12.66 -2.01
N LYS A 95 3.11 -11.35 -1.81
CA LYS A 95 3.97 -10.26 -2.26
C LYS A 95 5.42 -10.54 -1.79
N PRO A 96 6.44 -10.37 -2.66
CA PRO A 96 6.39 -9.65 -3.94
C PRO A 96 6.02 -10.51 -5.16
N SER A 97 5.37 -11.67 -4.97
CA SER A 97 4.85 -12.47 -6.09
C SER A 97 3.70 -11.76 -6.79
N ARG A 98 3.71 -11.83 -8.13
CA ARG A 98 2.71 -11.21 -9.01
C ARG A 98 1.40 -11.98 -9.09
N ARG A 99 1.42 -13.27 -8.71
CA ARG A 99 0.41 -14.26 -9.13
C ARG A 99 -1.01 -13.84 -8.72
N LYS A 100 -1.22 -13.53 -7.44
CA LYS A 100 -2.54 -13.19 -6.92
C LYS A 100 -2.95 -11.76 -7.27
N LEU A 101 -2.03 -10.78 -7.28
CA LEU A 101 -2.37 -9.39 -7.61
C LEU A 101 -2.88 -9.20 -9.04
N ARG A 102 -2.50 -10.08 -9.99
CA ARG A 102 -3.10 -10.07 -11.33
C ARG A 102 -4.61 -10.29 -11.33
N GLN A 103 -5.14 -10.98 -10.31
CA GLN A 103 -6.59 -11.18 -10.18
C GLN A 103 -7.27 -9.86 -9.83
N ALA A 104 -6.73 -9.09 -8.88
CA ALA A 104 -7.25 -7.76 -8.56
C ALA A 104 -7.18 -6.82 -9.77
N ILE A 105 -6.03 -6.77 -10.46
CA ILE A 105 -5.85 -5.96 -11.67
C ILE A 105 -6.87 -6.35 -12.77
N ALA A 106 -7.04 -7.64 -13.02
CA ALA A 106 -7.99 -8.12 -14.02
C ALA A 106 -9.45 -7.79 -13.64
N ALA A 107 -9.80 -7.90 -12.36
CA ALA A 107 -11.14 -7.63 -11.87
C ALA A 107 -11.50 -6.13 -11.97
N MET A 108 -10.53 -5.23 -11.77
CA MET A 108 -10.74 -3.79 -11.97
C MET A 108 -11.01 -3.42 -13.43
N ASN A 109 -10.56 -4.25 -14.40
CA ASN A 109 -10.70 -3.99 -15.84
C ASN A 109 -10.15 -2.60 -16.25
N LEU A 110 -9.02 -2.21 -15.67
CA LEU A 110 -8.34 -0.94 -15.93
C LEU A 110 -6.97 -1.18 -16.59
N PRO A 111 -6.47 -0.23 -17.39
CA PRO A 111 -5.07 -0.18 -17.77
C PRO A 111 -4.18 -0.20 -16.53
N VAL A 112 -3.17 -1.08 -16.50
CA VAL A 112 -2.35 -1.28 -15.30
C VAL A 112 -1.62 -0.01 -14.83
N ASN A 113 -1.27 0.87 -15.75
CA ASN A 113 -0.65 2.17 -15.46
C ASN A 113 -1.59 3.20 -14.82
N GLN A 114 -2.89 2.89 -14.73
CA GLN A 114 -3.90 3.70 -14.03
C GLN A 114 -4.30 3.05 -12.70
N ILE A 115 -3.62 1.98 -12.30
CA ILE A 115 -3.80 1.30 -11.02
C ILE A 115 -2.58 1.62 -10.16
N ALA A 116 -2.81 2.08 -8.93
CA ALA A 116 -1.75 2.26 -7.96
C ALA A 116 -1.68 1.07 -6.99
N MET A 117 -0.46 0.60 -6.71
CA MET A 117 -0.16 -0.19 -5.52
C MET A 117 0.23 0.76 -4.40
N VAL A 118 -0.51 0.71 -3.30
CA VAL A 118 -0.29 1.55 -2.12
C VAL A 118 0.09 0.66 -0.95
N GLY A 119 1.23 0.93 -0.34
CA GLY A 119 1.72 0.16 0.81
C GLY A 119 2.90 0.81 1.48
N ASP A 120 3.34 0.20 2.57
CA ASP A 120 4.28 0.79 3.50
C ASP A 120 5.71 0.22 3.33
N ARG A 121 5.89 -0.82 2.49
CA ARG A 121 7.17 -1.53 2.33
C ARG A 121 7.68 -1.55 0.90
N LEU A 122 9.00 -1.43 0.77
CA LEU A 122 9.66 -1.39 -0.53
C LEU A 122 9.80 -2.78 -1.15
N PHE A 123 10.22 -3.77 -0.35
CA PHE A 123 10.51 -5.12 -0.85
C PHE A 123 9.27 -5.96 -1.12
N THR A 124 8.09 -5.52 -0.68
CA THR A 124 6.81 -6.18 -0.98
C THR A 124 5.97 -5.35 -1.92
N ASP A 125 5.53 -4.17 -1.50
CA ASP A 125 4.45 -3.42 -2.15
C ASP A 125 4.97 -2.66 -3.36
N VAL A 126 6.01 -1.85 -3.17
CA VAL A 126 6.66 -1.15 -4.29
C VAL A 126 7.22 -2.15 -5.29
N LEU A 127 7.91 -3.20 -4.81
CA LEU A 127 8.47 -4.22 -5.67
C LEU A 127 7.40 -4.94 -6.51
N VAL A 128 6.27 -5.35 -5.92
CA VAL A 128 5.23 -6.05 -6.69
C VAL A 128 4.51 -5.10 -7.65
N GLY A 129 4.27 -3.85 -7.24
CA GLY A 129 3.68 -2.80 -8.07
C GLY A 129 4.51 -2.55 -9.33
N ASN A 130 5.80 -2.27 -9.15
CA ASN A 130 6.74 -2.04 -10.25
C ASN A 130 6.89 -3.27 -11.16
N ARG A 131 6.90 -4.49 -10.59
CA ARG A 131 6.95 -5.73 -11.38
C ARG A 131 5.70 -6.01 -12.21
N LEU A 132 4.58 -5.36 -11.88
CA LEU A 132 3.31 -5.44 -12.60
C LEU A 132 3.07 -4.22 -13.49
N GLY A 133 3.87 -3.16 -13.37
CA GLY A 133 3.70 -1.91 -14.11
C GLY A 133 2.58 -1.01 -13.55
N MET A 134 2.22 -1.21 -12.28
CA MET A 134 1.36 -0.30 -11.53
C MET A 134 2.13 0.95 -11.13
N PHE A 135 1.43 2.05 -10.90
CA PHE A 135 1.98 3.18 -10.17
C PHE A 135 2.21 2.77 -8.71
N THR A 136 3.28 3.22 -8.07
CA THR A 136 3.62 2.83 -6.70
C THR A 136 3.63 4.02 -5.76
N ILE A 137 2.84 3.94 -4.69
CA ILE A 137 2.79 4.94 -3.63
C ILE A 137 3.30 4.30 -2.35
N LEU A 138 4.43 4.80 -1.86
CA LEU A 138 4.98 4.44 -0.56
C LEU A 138 4.43 5.40 0.50
N VAL A 139 3.82 4.84 1.54
CA VAL A 139 3.25 5.60 2.67
C VAL A 139 3.97 5.29 3.97
N GLU A 140 3.85 6.19 4.94
CA GLU A 140 4.26 5.91 6.32
C GLU A 140 3.34 4.88 6.95
N PRO A 141 3.86 4.04 7.87
CA PRO A 141 3.09 2.98 8.45
C PRO A 141 2.05 3.55 9.42
N MET A 142 0.88 2.94 9.46
CA MET A 142 -0.08 3.16 10.52
C MET A 142 0.32 2.36 11.75
N LEU A 143 0.81 3.07 12.77
CA LEU A 143 1.25 2.50 14.05
C LEU A 143 0.27 2.83 15.17
N ILE A 144 0.35 2.06 16.25
CA ILE A 144 -0.43 2.31 17.46
C ILE A 144 0.20 3.51 18.20
N PRO A 145 -0.58 4.38 18.85
CA PRO A 145 -0.03 5.46 19.67
C PRO A 145 1.01 4.94 20.68
N GLY A 146 2.24 5.43 20.58
CA GLY A 146 3.36 5.03 21.43
C GLY A 146 4.32 4.00 20.81
N GLU A 147 3.98 3.37 19.67
CA GLU A 147 4.93 2.59 18.88
C GLU A 147 5.70 3.51 17.91
N SER A 148 6.98 3.23 17.68
CA SER A 148 7.83 3.98 16.76
C SER A 148 8.34 3.09 15.62
N VAL A 149 8.67 3.71 14.47
CA VAL A 149 9.22 2.97 13.32
C VAL A 149 10.53 2.23 13.68
N LYS A 150 11.28 2.71 14.68
CA LYS A 150 12.52 2.09 15.17
C LYS A 150 12.29 0.72 15.82
N ASP A 151 11.07 0.44 16.25
CA ASP A 151 10.69 -0.85 16.85
C ASP A 151 10.50 -1.95 15.80
N HIS A 152 10.58 -1.62 14.50
CA HIS A 152 10.44 -2.54 13.36
C HIS A 152 11.79 -2.75 12.63
N PRO A 153 12.56 -3.81 12.98
CA PRO A 153 13.94 -4.00 12.50
C PRO A 153 14.05 -4.23 10.98
N ILE A 154 13.01 -4.83 10.36
CA ILE A 154 12.98 -5.09 8.92
C ILE A 154 12.87 -3.76 8.15
N ARG A 155 12.06 -2.81 8.63
CA ARG A 155 11.95 -1.45 8.05
C ARG A 155 13.22 -0.65 8.21
N THR A 156 13.89 -0.76 9.36
CA THR A 156 15.20 -0.13 9.58
C THR A 156 16.23 -0.65 8.57
N LEU A 157 16.20 -1.95 8.25
CA LEU A 157 17.02 -2.53 7.18
C LEU A 157 16.61 -2.03 5.79
N GLU A 158 15.32 -1.86 5.50
CA GLU A 158 14.88 -1.28 4.21
C GLU A 158 15.38 0.16 4.04
N VAL A 159 15.22 1.01 5.06
CA VAL A 159 15.72 2.39 5.07
C VAL A 159 17.24 2.45 4.93
N TRP A 160 17.95 1.54 5.58
CA TRP A 160 19.41 1.46 5.46
C TRP A 160 19.84 1.00 4.06
N LEU A 161 19.15 0.02 3.47
CA LEU A 161 19.44 -0.45 2.12
C LEU A 161 19.10 0.59 1.05
N THR A 162 18.06 1.42 1.24
CA THR A 162 17.77 2.52 0.31
C THR A 162 18.81 3.64 0.39
N GLN A 163 19.32 3.96 1.58
CA GLN A 163 20.44 4.89 1.77
C GLN A 163 21.71 4.38 1.07
N LEU A 164 22.02 3.08 1.17
CA LEU A 164 23.13 2.46 0.46
C LEU A 164 22.98 2.46 -1.07
N LEU A 165 21.75 2.36 -1.57
CA LEU A 165 21.44 2.37 -3.00
C LEU A 165 21.37 3.79 -3.60
N GLY A 166 21.65 4.84 -2.81
CA GLY A 166 21.68 6.22 -3.28
C GLY A 166 20.31 6.79 -3.63
N VAL A 167 19.23 6.20 -3.12
CA VAL A 167 17.88 6.74 -3.27
C VAL A 167 17.75 7.93 -2.31
N PRO A 168 17.46 9.16 -2.79
CA PRO A 168 17.36 10.33 -1.94
C PRO A 168 16.07 10.26 -1.11
N PHE A 169 16.13 9.60 0.05
CA PHE A 169 15.11 9.73 1.08
C PHE A 169 15.43 10.99 1.88
N GLN A 170 14.53 11.97 1.90
CA GLN A 170 14.62 13.07 2.86
C GLN A 170 14.33 12.51 4.25
N SER A 171 15.38 12.09 4.94
CA SER A 171 15.34 11.97 6.40
C SER A 171 15.05 13.37 6.95
N ARG A 172 13.86 13.59 7.50
CA ARG A 172 13.61 14.75 8.36
C ARG A 172 13.79 14.34 9.83
N PRO A 173 14.21 15.30 10.67
CA PRO A 173 14.99 15.07 11.90
C PRO A 173 14.28 14.25 12.99
#